data_AF-A0A7W1CA37-F1
#
_entry.id   AF-A0A7W1CA37-F1
#
_cell.length_a   1.000
_cell.length_b   1.000
_cell.length_c   1.000
_cell.angle_alpha   90.00
_cell.angle_beta   90.00
_cell.angle_gamma   90.00
#
_symmetry.space_group_name_H-M   'P 1'
#
loop_
_entity.id
_entity.type
_entity.pdbx_description
1 polymer ?
#
loop_
_entity_poly.entity_id
_entity_poly.type
_entity_poly.pdbx_seq_one_letter_code
_entity_poly.pdbx_strand_id
1 'polypeptide(L)' 'MPGTRTTTRRPGEIRDALVAYLGSVDGDASVREIYAALEARFGEPVKPSSVRSALNFGVGDLYARTGRGRYRLRRRA' A
#
# COMPACT_ATOMS: atom_id res chain seq x y z
N MET A 1 3.00 17.07 -23.20
CA MET A 1 2.51 16.50 -21.93
C MET A 1 2.27 15.01 -22.13
N PRO A 2 3.12 14.08 -21.65
CA PRO A 2 2.77 12.66 -21.72
C PRO A 2 1.68 12.37 -20.68
N GLY A 3 0.55 11.87 -21.16
CA GLY A 3 -0.57 11.45 -20.31
C GLY A 3 -0.15 10.29 -19.41
N THR A 4 -0.46 10.42 -18.12
CA THR A 4 -0.28 9.37 -17.12
C THR A 4 -1.16 8.16 -17.48
N ARG A 5 -0.58 7.20 -18.22
CA ARG A 5 -1.13 5.85 -18.38
C ARG A 5 -1.18 5.21 -17.01
N THR A 6 -2.30 5.37 -16.33
CA THR A 6 -2.50 4.79 -15.01
C THR A 6 -3.08 3.40 -15.19
N THR A 7 -2.19 2.46 -15.47
CA THR A 7 -2.45 1.03 -15.65
C THR A 7 -3.29 0.50 -14.50
N THR A 8 -4.42 -0.12 -14.82
CA THR A 8 -5.27 -0.83 -13.87
C THR A 8 -4.51 -2.06 -13.37
N ARG A 9 -3.68 -1.90 -12.34
CA ARG A 9 -2.97 -3.04 -11.73
C ARG A 9 -3.96 -4.01 -11.11
N ARG A 10 -3.58 -5.29 -11.11
CA ARG A 10 -4.37 -6.32 -10.45
C ARG A 10 -4.34 -6.03 -8.94
N PRO A 11 -5.49 -6.08 -8.24
CA PRO A 11 -5.55 -5.77 -6.80
C PRO A 11 -4.64 -6.67 -5.95
N GLY A 12 -4.31 -7.87 -6.43
CA GLY A 12 -3.34 -8.78 -5.79
C GLY A 12 -1.94 -8.18 -5.68
N GLU A 13 -1.40 -7.58 -6.76
CA GLU A 13 -0.03 -7.07 -6.76
C GLU A 13 0.18 -5.93 -5.77
N ILE A 14 -0.80 -5.03 -5.65
CA ILE A 14 -0.76 -3.93 -4.67
C ILE A 14 -0.82 -4.49 -3.26
N ARG A 15 -1.66 -5.50 -3.01
CA ARG A 15 -1.78 -6.15 -1.70
C ARG A 15 -0.47 -6.84 -1.31
N ASP A 16 0.11 -7.64 -2.20
CA ASP A 16 1.38 -8.33 -1.98
C ASP A 16 2.51 -7.33 -1.71
N ALA A 17 2.60 -6.26 -2.51
CA ALA A 17 3.59 -5.21 -2.30
C ALA A 17 3.39 -4.47 -0.97
N LEU A 18 2.15 -4.20 -0.57
CA LEU A 18 1.83 -3.61 0.74
C LEU A 18 2.25 -4.52 1.89
N VAL A 19 1.95 -5.82 1.80
CA VAL A 19 2.32 -6.80 2.82
C VAL A 19 3.84 -6.93 2.92
N ALA A 20 4.54 -7.00 1.79
CA ALA A 20 6.00 -7.05 1.76
C ALA A 20 6.61 -5.79 2.38
N TYR A 21 6.12 -4.59 2.02
CA TYR A 21 6.61 -3.34 2.57
C TYR A 21 6.34 -3.22 4.07
N LEU A 22 5.09 -3.38 4.49
CA LEU A 22 4.72 -3.29 5.91
C LEU A 22 5.32 -4.42 6.76
N GLY A 23 5.67 -5.56 6.17
CA GLY A 23 6.40 -6.63 6.83
C GLY A 23 7.91 -6.35 6.96
N SER A 24 8.46 -5.48 6.11
CA SER A 24 9.85 -5.01 6.21
C SER A 24 10.03 -3.81 7.15
N VAL A 25 8.95 -3.08 7.43
CA VAL A 25 8.96 -1.94 8.36
C VAL A 25 8.71 -2.45 9.77
N ASP A 26 9.64 -2.18 10.69
CA ASP A 26 9.48 -2.45 12.12
C ASP A 26 8.56 -1.40 12.76
N GLY A 27 7.24 -1.54 12.53
CA GLY A 27 6.22 -0.69 13.16
C GLY A 27 5.05 -0.30 12.26
N ASP A 28 4.77 1.00 12.20
CA ASP A 28 3.75 1.60 11.35
C ASP A 28 4.36 2.43 10.22
N ALA A 29 3.70 2.41 9.06
CA ALA A 29 4.02 3.26 7.94
C ALA A 29 2.84 4.17 7.60
N SER A 30 3.14 5.41 7.23
CA SER A 30 2.14 6.33 6.73
C SER A 30 1.71 5.99 5.31
N VAL A 31 0.52 6.45 4.93
CA VAL A 31 0.03 6.34 3.55
C VAL A 31 1.03 6.90 2.53
N ARG A 32 1.71 8.01 2.85
CA ARG A 32 2.69 8.63 1.95
C ARG A 32 3.91 7.74 1.73
N GLU A 33 4.40 7.11 2.79
CA GLU A 33 5.53 6.16 2.71
C GLU A 33 5.15 4.91 1.92
N ILE A 34 3.94 4.39 2.15
CA ILE A 34 3.40 3.26 1.38
C ILE A 34 3.33 3.62 -0.10
N TYR A 35 2.87 4.82 -0.47
CA TYR A 35 2.89 5.26 -1.87
C TYR A 35 4.29 5.31 -2.44
N ALA A 36 5.22 6.00 -1.79
CA ALA A 36 6.58 6.14 -2.27
C ALA A 36 7.26 4.78 -2.45
N ALA A 37 7.05 3.85 -1.51
CA ALA A 37 7.59 2.50 -1.59
C ALA A 37 6.97 1.70 -2.74
N LEU A 38 5.66 1.80 -2.96
CA LEU A 38 4.99 1.14 -4.09
C LEU A 38 5.49 1.73 -5.41
N GLU A 39 5.55 3.05 -5.55
CA GLU A 39 6.06 3.70 -6.77
C GLU A 39 7.51 3.30 -7.06
N ALA A 40 8.37 3.30 -6.04
CA ALA A 40 9.75 2.84 -6.17
C ALA A 40 9.84 1.36 -6.56
N ARG A 41 8.99 0.50 -5.97
CA ARG A 41 8.98 -0.95 -6.26
C ARG A 41 8.52 -1.25 -7.68
N PHE A 42 7.51 -0.52 -8.16
CA PHE A 42 6.92 -0.78 -9.46
C PHE A 42 7.55 0.06 -10.60
N GLY A 43 8.38 1.05 -10.26
CA GLY A 43 9.00 1.95 -11.23
C GLY A 43 8.02 2.92 -11.91
N GLU A 44 6.79 3.04 -11.39
CA GLU A 44 5.72 3.83 -12.00
C GLU A 44 4.78 4.42 -10.93
N PRO A 45 4.18 5.60 -11.20
CA PRO A 45 3.26 6.23 -10.28
C PRO A 45 2.01 5.39 -10.04
N VAL A 46 1.62 5.24 -8.77
CA VAL A 46 0.48 4.42 -8.36
C VAL A 46 -0.72 5.30 -8.06
N LYS A 47 -1.89 4.94 -8.61
CA LYS A 47 -3.13 5.67 -8.37
C LYS A 47 -3.49 5.68 -6.87
N PRO A 48 -3.81 6.86 -6.31
CA PRO A 48 -4.22 6.94 -4.92
C PRO A 48 -5.49 6.16 -4.57
N SER A 49 -6.42 6.06 -5.53
CA SER A 49 -7.64 5.29 -5.38
C SER A 49 -7.37 3.79 -5.22
N SER A 50 -6.41 3.23 -5.96
CA SER A 50 -6.07 1.80 -5.90
C SER A 50 -5.44 1.42 -4.57
N VAL A 51 -4.49 2.22 -4.06
CA VAL A 51 -3.86 1.96 -2.76
C VAL A 51 -4.85 2.11 -1.62
N ARG A 52 -5.72 3.13 -1.67
CA ARG A 52 -6.81 3.27 -0.69
C ARG A 52 -7.77 2.09 -0.73
N SER A 53 -8.14 1.61 -1.92
CA SER A 53 -9.02 0.43 -2.08
C SER A 53 -8.37 -0.83 -1.50
N ALA A 54 -7.09 -1.08 -1.80
CA ALA A 54 -6.34 -2.20 -1.26
C ALA A 54 -6.19 -2.13 0.27
N LEU A 55 -5.85 -0.94 0.80
CA LEU A 55 -5.80 -0.68 2.23
C LEU A 55 -7.17 -0.94 2.88
N ASN A 56 -8.25 -0.39 2.31
CA ASN A 56 -9.59 -0.54 2.87
C ASN A 56 -10.05 -2.01 2.91
N PHE A 57 -9.65 -2.81 1.91
CA PHE A 57 -9.97 -4.24 1.86
C PHE A 57 -9.22 -5.06 2.91
N GLY A 58 -7.98 -4.68 3.24
CA GLY A 58 -7.16 -5.39 4.22
C GLY A 58 -7.22 -4.80 5.63
N VAL A 59 -7.73 -3.58 5.81
CA VAL A 59 -7.85 -2.93 7.13
C VAL A 59 -8.82 -3.71 8.01
N GLY A 60 -8.37 -4.09 9.19
CA GLY A 60 -9.11 -4.93 10.12
C GLY A 60 -8.68 -6.41 10.08
N ASP A 61 -8.24 -6.90 8.92
CA ASP A 61 -7.81 -8.30 8.75
C ASP A 61 -6.29 -8.41 8.66
N LEU A 62 -5.69 -7.81 7.62
CA LEU A 62 -4.25 -7.80 7.37
C LEU A 62 -3.54 -6.55 7.90
N TYR A 63 -4.22 -5.41 7.92
CA TYR A 63 -3.63 -4.13 8.30
C TYR A 63 -4.31 -3.58 9.56
N ALA A 64 -3.51 -3.10 10.52
CA ALA A 64 -3.98 -2.37 11.67
C ALA A 64 -3.73 -0.89 11.45
N ARG A 65 -4.77 -0.07 11.56
CA ARG A 65 -4.62 1.38 11.58
C ARG A 65 -4.16 1.81 12.98
N THR A 66 -2.89 2.17 13.11
CA THR A 66 -2.30 2.58 14.39
C THR A 66 -2.53 4.06 14.70
N GLY A 67 -2.87 4.87 13.69
CA GLY A 67 -3.11 6.29 13.86
C GLY A 67 -3.69 7.00 12.64
N ARG A 68 -3.65 8.34 12.64
CA ARG A 68 -4.20 9.15 11.55
C ARG A 68 -3.35 9.00 10.28
N GLY A 69 -3.78 8.12 9.40
CA GLY A 69 -3.10 7.83 8.12
C GLY A 69 -1.88 6.93 8.27
N ARG A 70 -1.78 6.17 9.37
CA ARG A 70 -0.71 5.21 9.63
C ARG A 70 -1.27 3.80 9.73
N TYR A 71 -0.59 2.87 9.09
CA TYR A 71 -0.98 1.48 8.95
C TYR A 71 0.21 0.58 9.27
N ARG A 72 -0.08 -0.54 9.92
CA ARG A 72 0.88 -1.56 10.34
C ARG A 72 0.40 -2.91 9.82
N LEU A 73 1.32 -3.82 9.52
CA LEU A 73 0.95 -5.21 9.24
C LEU A 73 0.46 -5.88 10.54
N ARG A 74 -0.74 -6.46 10.51
CA ARG A 74 -1.15 -7.42 11.54
C ARG A 74 -0.38 -8.70 11.25
N ARG A 75 0.62 -9.01 12.07
CA ARG A 75 1.25 -10.33 12.04
C ARG A 75 0.11 -11.34 12.25
N ARG A 76 -0.15 -12.18 11.26
CA ARG A 76 -1.09 -13.29 11.37
C ARG A 76 -0.56 -14.19 12.48
N ALA A 77 -1.31 -14.31 13.57
CA ALA A 77 -1.03 -15.26 14.65
C ALA A 77 -1.40 -16.68 14.19
#